data_AF-A0A448MMF2-F1
#
_entry.id   AF-A0A448MMF2-F1
#
_cell.length_a   1.000
_cell.length_b   1.000
_cell.length_c   1.000
_cell.angle_alpha   90.00
_cell.angle_beta   90.00
_cell.angle_gamma   90.00
#
_symmetry.space_group_name_H-M   'P 1'
#
loop_
_entity.id
_entity.type
_entity.pdbx_description
1 polymer ?
#
loop_
_entity_poly.entity_id
_entity_poly.type
_entity_poly.pdbx_seq_one_letter_code
_entity_poly.pdbx_strand_id
1 'polypeptide(L)'
;MGEMTGTGASAKDSIAIGRNTNVTGANTIAIGANISAGTSGSVILGDNSTTTGSHATETVASKTIGGHTYNFSGSVQDAGRFVSVGGKGKERQIKNVAAGHIEANSTDAINGSQLYAVASRIEQGWKITTDKTGSGEVSSNKEQKIAMGDTVKVIAGNNINITQIMLV
;
A
#
# COMPACT_ATOMS: atom_id res chain seq x y z
N MET A 1 21.45 22.85 30.61
CA MET A 1 21.06 21.67 29.84
C MET A 1 20.50 22.16 28.52
N GLY A 2 21.37 22.39 27.54
CA GLY A 2 21.01 23.04 26.28
C GLY A 2 20.38 22.05 25.31
N GLU A 3 19.51 22.56 24.44
CA GLU A 3 18.95 21.82 23.31
C GLU A 3 20.10 21.20 22.50
N MET A 4 20.22 19.87 22.54
CA MET A 4 21.34 19.16 21.91
C MET A 4 20.92 18.70 20.52
N THR A 5 21.62 19.21 19.51
CA THR A 5 21.59 18.66 18.15
C THR A 5 22.99 18.20 17.81
N GLY A 6 23.11 16.94 17.39
CA GLY A 6 24.41 16.38 17.07
C GLY A 6 24.37 14.92 16.67
N THR A 7 25.51 14.49 16.15
CA THR A 7 25.82 13.11 15.80
C THR A 7 26.66 12.49 16.91
N GLY A 8 26.30 11.30 17.38
CA GLY A 8 27.07 10.54 18.35
C GLY A 8 28.39 10.01 17.76
N ALA A 9 29.33 9.59 18.62
CA ALA A 9 30.65 9.13 18.20
C ALA A 9 30.64 7.94 17.20
N SER A 10 29.58 7.13 17.24
CA SER A 10 29.37 6.00 16.32
C SER A 10 28.63 6.37 15.03
N ALA A 11 28.07 7.58 14.93
CA ALA A 11 27.30 8.06 13.79
C ALA A 11 28.23 8.66 12.71
N LYS A 12 29.10 7.82 12.17
CA LYS A 12 29.98 8.20 11.05
C LYS A 12 29.15 8.58 9.83
N ASP A 13 29.59 9.59 9.09
CA ASP A 13 28.95 10.07 7.85
C ASP A 13 27.47 10.48 8.01
N SER A 14 27.11 10.96 9.20
CA SER A 14 25.73 11.32 9.54
C SER A 14 25.51 12.83 9.63
N ILE A 15 24.25 13.25 9.49
CA ILE A 15 23.84 14.66 9.55
C ILE A 15 22.70 14.81 10.55
N ALA A 16 22.82 15.79 11.45
CA ALA A 16 21.78 16.18 12.40
C ALA A 16 21.48 17.68 12.26
N ILE A 17 20.25 18.04 11.89
CA ILE A 17 19.81 19.43 11.73
C ILE A 17 18.54 19.68 12.55
N GLY A 18 18.52 20.81 13.25
CA GLY A 18 17.36 21.33 13.97
C GLY A 18 17.54 21.30 15.48
N ARG A 19 16.51 20.90 16.24
CA ARG A 19 16.46 21.06 17.72
C ARG A 19 16.18 19.74 18.43
N ASN A 20 16.98 19.37 19.44
CA ASN A 20 16.83 18.08 20.15
C ASN A 20 16.87 16.90 19.16
N THR A 21 17.79 16.96 18.21
CA THR A 21 17.99 15.94 17.17
C THR A 21 19.28 15.19 17.45
N ASN A 22 19.16 13.94 17.91
CA ASN A 22 20.28 13.08 18.24
C ASN A 22 20.38 11.92 17.24
N VAL A 23 21.47 11.87 16.48
CA VAL A 23 21.72 10.82 15.48
C VAL A 23 22.84 9.91 15.99
N THR A 24 22.54 8.62 16.17
CA THR A 24 23.51 7.63 16.66
C THR A 24 23.81 6.52 15.65
N GLY A 25 22.96 6.35 14.62
CA GLY A 25 23.22 5.48 13.48
C GLY A 25 24.25 6.08 12.51
N ALA A 26 25.07 5.23 11.88
CA ALA A 26 26.00 5.63 10.83
C ALA A 26 25.27 5.83 9.49
N ASN A 27 25.77 6.70 8.63
CA ASN A 27 25.19 7.01 7.33
C ASN A 27 23.71 7.47 7.42
N THR A 28 23.37 8.20 8.48
CA THR A 28 21.99 8.57 8.81
C THR A 28 21.79 10.07 8.77
N ILE A 29 20.67 10.52 8.21
CA ILE A 29 20.30 11.94 8.14
C ILE A 29 19.05 12.16 8.99
N ALA A 30 19.09 13.15 9.88
CA ALA A 30 17.91 13.61 10.61
C ALA A 30 17.76 15.13 10.47
N ILE A 31 16.57 15.56 10.05
CA ILE A 31 16.21 16.97 9.89
C ILE A 31 14.86 17.22 10.57
N GLY A 32 14.86 18.07 11.59
CA GLY A 32 13.64 18.44 12.31
C GLY A 32 13.89 18.68 13.79
N ALA A 33 12.91 18.36 14.62
CA ALA A 33 13.02 18.54 16.06
C ALA A 33 12.58 17.31 16.84
N ASN A 34 13.17 17.09 18.02
CA ASN A 34 12.87 15.97 18.91
C ASN A 34 13.03 14.59 18.20
N ILE A 35 14.11 14.43 17.42
CA ILE A 35 14.40 13.20 16.69
C ILE A 35 15.47 12.40 17.44
N SER A 36 15.26 11.10 17.58
CA SER A 36 16.31 10.14 17.97
C SER A 36 16.48 9.13 16.84
N ALA A 37 17.60 9.20 16.12
CA ALA A 37 17.85 8.42 14.90
C ALA A 37 18.97 7.40 15.12
N GLY A 38 18.59 6.20 15.58
CA GLY A 38 19.54 5.11 15.87
C GLY A 38 19.75 4.09 14.77
N THR A 39 18.90 4.07 13.74
CA THR A 39 19.00 3.09 12.65
C THR A 39 19.94 3.61 11.56
N SER A 40 21.03 2.88 11.31
CA SER A 40 22.00 3.23 10.27
C SER A 40 21.39 3.28 8.87
N GLY A 41 21.90 4.15 8.01
CA GLY A 41 21.48 4.28 6.61
C GLY A 41 20.12 4.95 6.38
N SER A 42 19.43 5.40 7.43
CA SER A 42 18.05 5.93 7.33
C SER A 42 18.00 7.46 7.18
N VAL A 43 16.87 7.96 6.69
CA VAL A 43 16.56 9.41 6.65
C VAL A 43 15.33 9.66 7.51
N ILE A 44 15.41 10.60 8.45
CA ILE A 44 14.31 10.97 9.34
C ILE A 44 13.98 12.45 9.12
N LEU A 45 12.74 12.72 8.71
CA LEU A 45 12.29 14.05 8.34
C LEU A 45 11.07 14.49 9.16
N GLY A 46 11.18 15.66 9.80
CA GLY A 46 10.09 16.32 10.51
C GLY A 46 10.10 16.14 12.03
N ASP A 47 9.36 17.00 12.73
CA ASP A 47 9.31 17.01 14.19
C ASP A 47 8.74 15.69 14.76
N ASN A 48 9.35 15.15 15.80
CA ASN A 48 8.91 13.90 16.44
C ASN A 48 8.80 12.69 15.48
N SER A 49 9.42 12.75 14.30
CA SER A 49 9.54 11.59 13.42
C SER A 49 10.44 10.55 14.07
N THR A 50 10.07 9.28 13.95
CA THR A 50 10.70 8.20 14.69
C THR A 50 11.40 7.23 13.75
N THR A 51 12.40 6.51 14.27
CA THR A 51 12.94 5.31 13.62
C THR A 51 12.15 4.05 14.00
N THR A 52 11.11 4.19 14.84
CA THR A 52 10.20 3.09 15.20
C THR A 52 9.35 2.75 13.98
N GLY A 53 9.28 1.45 13.64
CA GLY A 53 8.82 1.01 12.33
C GLY A 53 9.95 0.72 11.35
N SER A 54 11.21 0.75 11.80
CA SER A 54 12.24 -0.12 11.21
C SER A 54 11.74 -1.55 11.37
N HIS A 55 10.94 -2.00 10.41
CA HIS A 55 10.67 -3.41 10.25
C HIS A 55 12.03 -4.10 10.25
N ALA A 56 12.15 -5.22 10.95
CA ALA A 56 13.27 -6.11 10.68
C ALA A 56 13.32 -6.32 9.17
N THR A 57 14.51 -6.60 8.64
CA THR A 57 14.90 -6.81 7.24
C THR A 57 14.12 -7.88 6.47
N GLU A 58 12.88 -8.17 6.84
CA GLU A 58 11.90 -8.81 5.99
C GLU A 58 11.51 -7.80 4.91
N THR A 59 12.35 -7.79 3.87
CA THR A 59 11.98 -7.34 2.53
C THR A 59 10.53 -7.77 2.31
N VAL A 60 9.60 -6.82 2.18
CA VAL A 60 8.23 -7.13 1.81
C VAL A 60 8.28 -7.56 0.34
N ALA A 61 8.71 -8.79 0.11
CA ALA A 61 8.96 -9.36 -1.21
C ALA A 61 7.67 -9.92 -1.83
N SER A 62 6.71 -10.29 -0.98
CA SER A 62 5.41 -10.78 -1.43
C SER A 62 4.34 -10.70 -0.34
N LYS A 63 3.09 -10.89 -0.75
CA LYS A 63 1.95 -11.08 0.15
C LYS A 63 0.95 -12.03 -0.50
N THR A 64 0.48 -13.03 0.25
CA THR A 64 -0.60 -13.92 -0.20
C THR A 64 -1.95 -13.42 0.29
N ILE A 65 -2.91 -13.26 -0.63
CA ILE A 65 -4.29 -12.84 -0.34
C ILE A 65 -5.21 -13.81 -1.07
N GLY A 66 -6.06 -14.52 -0.33
CA GLY A 66 -7.03 -15.46 -0.92
C GLY A 66 -6.39 -16.56 -1.79
N GLY A 67 -5.25 -17.10 -1.36
CA GLY A 67 -4.51 -18.14 -2.12
C GLY A 67 -3.65 -17.61 -3.27
N HIS A 68 -3.75 -16.33 -3.63
CA HIS A 68 -2.92 -15.71 -4.66
C HIS A 68 -1.74 -14.96 -4.04
N THR A 69 -0.52 -15.28 -4.50
CA THR A 69 0.71 -14.59 -4.05
C THR A 69 1.04 -13.43 -4.98
N TYR A 70 1.03 -12.23 -4.42
CA TYR A 70 1.48 -11.00 -5.07
C TYR A 70 2.95 -10.81 -4.76
N ASN A 71 3.81 -10.78 -5.79
CA ASN A 71 5.23 -10.49 -5.64
C ASN A 71 5.45 -8.98 -5.84
N PHE A 72 6.41 -8.43 -5.11
CA PHE A 72 6.74 -7.01 -5.13
C PHE A 72 8.15 -6.79 -5.65
N SER A 73 8.34 -5.67 -6.35
CA SER A 73 9.63 -5.26 -6.89
C SER A 73 10.31 -4.28 -5.95
N GLY A 74 11.65 -4.30 -5.97
CA GLY A 74 12.48 -3.53 -5.06
C GLY A 74 12.88 -4.31 -3.80
N SER A 75 14.08 -4.04 -3.31
CA SER A 75 14.59 -4.59 -2.05
C SER A 75 15.33 -3.52 -1.27
N VAL A 76 15.31 -3.67 0.05
CA VAL A 76 16.12 -2.84 0.93
C VAL A 76 17.38 -3.62 1.25
N GLN A 77 18.54 -3.00 1.08
CA GLN A 77 19.82 -3.70 1.17
C GLN A 77 20.12 -4.24 2.58
N ASP A 78 19.73 -3.50 3.64
CA ASP A 78 20.09 -3.80 5.04
C ASP A 78 18.94 -3.47 6.00
N ALA A 79 19.08 -3.84 7.27
CA ALA A 79 18.17 -3.43 8.36
C ALA A 79 18.34 -1.92 8.61
N GLY A 80 17.63 -1.10 7.83
CA GLY A 80 17.83 0.35 7.75
C GLY A 80 17.45 0.86 6.36
N ARG A 81 17.79 2.09 6.00
CA ARG A 81 17.55 2.65 4.64
C ARG A 81 16.09 2.84 4.24
N PHE A 82 15.29 3.34 5.18
CA PHE A 82 13.99 3.93 4.90
C PHE A 82 14.04 5.44 5.06
N VAL A 83 13.04 6.12 4.52
CA VAL A 83 12.72 7.51 4.84
C VAL A 83 11.53 7.52 5.79
N SER A 84 11.75 7.93 7.04
CA SER A 84 10.67 8.16 8.00
C SER A 84 10.21 9.61 7.93
N VAL A 85 8.92 9.81 7.68
CA VAL A 85 8.27 11.12 7.61
C VAL A 85 7.36 11.39 8.80
N GLY A 86 7.39 10.53 9.83
CA GLY A 86 6.52 10.64 11.00
C GLY A 86 6.71 9.51 12.00
N GLY A 87 5.71 9.30 12.83
CA GLY A 87 5.60 8.15 13.73
C GLY A 87 4.16 7.67 13.78
N LYS A 88 3.92 6.51 14.41
CA LYS A 88 2.55 5.97 14.55
C LYS A 88 1.61 6.97 15.21
N GLY A 89 0.48 7.25 14.57
CA GLY A 89 -0.51 8.26 15.00
C GLY A 89 -0.08 9.72 14.77
N LYS A 90 1.06 9.92 14.11
CA LYS A 90 1.65 11.22 13.73
C LYS A 90 2.22 11.13 12.30
N GLU A 91 1.50 10.43 11.44
CA GLU A 91 1.86 10.27 10.04
C GLU A 91 1.72 11.60 9.30
N ARG A 92 2.50 11.78 8.23
CA ARG A 92 2.41 12.95 7.36
C ARG A 92 2.02 12.55 5.96
N GLN A 93 1.31 13.46 5.28
CA GLN A 93 1.06 13.33 3.86
C GLN A 93 2.32 13.71 3.07
N ILE A 94 2.64 12.92 2.03
CA ILE A 94 3.60 13.31 1.00
C ILE A 94 2.78 13.88 -0.16
N LYS A 95 2.90 15.19 -0.40
CA LYS A 95 2.11 15.92 -1.41
C LYS A 95 2.92 16.20 -2.67
N ASN A 96 2.22 16.54 -3.75
CA ASN A 96 2.80 16.85 -5.07
C ASN A 96 3.58 15.67 -5.68
N VAL A 97 3.12 14.46 -5.41
CA VAL A 97 3.63 13.23 -6.02
C VAL A 97 3.00 13.09 -7.40
N ALA A 98 3.83 13.15 -8.45
CA ALA A 98 3.40 12.85 -9.82
C ALA A 98 2.93 11.39 -9.93
N ALA A 99 2.21 11.04 -10.99
CA ALA A 99 1.82 9.65 -11.21
C ALA A 99 3.07 8.78 -11.42
N GLY A 100 3.24 7.73 -10.62
CA GLY A 100 4.33 6.77 -10.78
C GLY A 100 4.05 5.77 -11.90
N HIS A 101 5.07 5.04 -12.36
CA HIS A 101 4.85 3.98 -13.34
C HIS A 101 4.02 2.83 -12.75
N ILE A 102 3.02 2.35 -13.49
CA ILE A 102 2.20 1.18 -13.11
C ILE A 102 2.57 0.01 -14.02
N GLU A 103 3.63 -0.71 -13.64
CA GLU A 103 4.17 -1.87 -14.34
C GLU A 103 4.83 -2.84 -13.35
N ALA A 104 5.08 -4.09 -13.77
CA ALA A 104 5.43 -5.19 -12.87
C ALA A 104 6.70 -4.95 -12.03
N ASN A 105 7.65 -4.19 -12.55
CA ASN A 105 8.94 -3.90 -11.92
C ASN A 105 9.09 -2.47 -11.37
N SER A 106 8.00 -1.69 -11.32
CA SER A 106 8.05 -0.32 -10.82
C SER A 106 8.38 -0.27 -9.32
N THR A 107 9.22 0.69 -8.94
CA THR A 107 9.52 1.06 -7.54
C THR A 107 9.13 2.52 -7.25
N ASP A 108 8.31 3.11 -8.10
CA ASP A 108 7.86 4.49 -7.95
C ASP A 108 6.77 4.61 -6.88
N ALA A 109 6.75 5.74 -6.18
CA ALA A 109 5.59 6.11 -5.39
C ALA A 109 4.40 6.38 -6.31
N ILE A 110 3.23 5.82 -5.97
CA ILE A 110 1.97 6.13 -6.64
C ILE A 110 1.26 7.28 -5.92
N ASN A 111 0.46 8.05 -6.66
CA ASN A 111 -0.41 9.07 -6.08
C ASN A 111 -1.87 8.60 -5.98
N GLY A 112 -2.70 9.39 -5.30
CA GLY A 112 -4.10 9.04 -5.05
C GLY A 112 -4.96 8.91 -6.32
N SER A 113 -4.65 9.61 -7.40
CA SER A 113 -5.42 9.53 -8.66
C SER A 113 -5.31 8.16 -9.32
N GLN A 114 -4.17 7.50 -9.18
CA GLN A 114 -3.93 6.16 -9.72
C GLN A 114 -4.74 5.11 -8.94
N LEU A 115 -4.74 5.18 -7.62
CA LEU A 115 -5.56 4.30 -6.78
C LEU A 115 -7.06 4.55 -7.02
N TYR A 116 -7.46 5.81 -7.18
CA TYR A 116 -8.84 6.16 -7.53
C TYR A 116 -9.27 5.53 -8.87
N ALA A 117 -8.44 5.58 -9.91
CA ALA A 117 -8.75 4.97 -11.20
C ALA A 117 -9.01 3.46 -11.09
N VAL A 118 -8.22 2.75 -10.26
CA VAL A 118 -8.42 1.32 -9.99
C VAL A 118 -9.73 1.09 -9.21
N ALA A 119 -9.96 1.85 -8.14
CA ALA A 119 -11.18 1.74 -7.34
C ALA A 119 -12.44 2.00 -8.19
N SER A 120 -12.44 3.05 -9.01
CA SER A 120 -13.54 3.36 -9.94
C SER A 120 -13.78 2.25 -10.96
N ARG A 121 -12.73 1.52 -11.40
CA ARG A 121 -12.91 0.36 -12.28
C ARG A 121 -13.57 -0.80 -11.56
N ILE A 122 -13.21 -1.06 -10.30
CA ILE A 122 -13.83 -2.11 -9.47
C ILE A 122 -15.31 -1.80 -9.18
N GLU A 123 -15.63 -0.53 -8.88
CA GLU A 123 -17.00 -0.06 -8.62
C GLU A 123 -17.94 -0.15 -9.84
N GLN A 124 -17.41 -0.27 -11.05
CA GLN A 124 -18.23 -0.52 -12.24
C GLN A 124 -18.95 -1.88 -12.18
N GLY A 125 -18.44 -2.81 -11.38
CA GLY A 125 -19.04 -4.13 -11.21
C GLY A 125 -19.06 -4.94 -12.51
N TRP A 126 -20.01 -5.86 -12.60
CA TRP A 126 -20.20 -6.74 -13.75
C TRP A 126 -21.55 -6.49 -14.38
N LYS A 127 -21.72 -6.85 -15.65
CA LYS A 127 -23.00 -6.78 -16.34
C LYS A 127 -23.52 -8.20 -16.57
N ILE A 128 -24.80 -8.42 -16.28
CA ILE A 128 -25.50 -9.65 -16.63
C ILE A 128 -26.64 -9.33 -17.61
N THR A 129 -26.76 -10.15 -18.65
CA THR A 129 -27.84 -10.10 -19.63
C THR A 129 -28.18 -11.54 -20.03
N THR A 130 -29.39 -11.74 -20.55
CA THR A 130 -29.88 -13.07 -20.92
C THR A 130 -30.46 -13.01 -22.33
N ASP A 131 -29.93 -13.83 -23.23
CA ASP A 131 -30.46 -13.93 -24.59
C ASP A 131 -31.18 -15.27 -24.79
N LYS A 132 -32.15 -15.27 -25.71
CA LYS A 132 -32.87 -16.48 -26.10
C LYS A 132 -32.28 -17.08 -27.37
N THR A 133 -32.28 -18.40 -27.45
CA THR A 133 -32.07 -19.17 -28.69
C THR A 133 -33.14 -20.26 -28.79
N GLY A 134 -33.53 -20.65 -30.00
CA GLY A 134 -34.57 -21.67 -30.23
C GLY A 134 -35.93 -21.29 -29.63
N SER A 135 -36.58 -22.25 -28.96
CA SER A 135 -37.89 -22.08 -28.30
C SER A 135 -37.80 -21.55 -26.86
N GLY A 136 -36.64 -21.03 -26.43
CA GLY A 136 -36.46 -20.48 -25.09
C GLY A 136 -37.23 -19.17 -24.88
N GLU A 137 -37.59 -18.89 -23.63
CA GLU A 137 -38.23 -17.65 -23.22
C GLU A 137 -37.28 -16.80 -22.36
N VAL A 138 -37.20 -15.50 -22.68
CA VAL A 138 -36.56 -14.49 -21.83
C VAL A 138 -37.54 -13.34 -21.69
N SER A 139 -37.93 -13.04 -20.46
CA SER A 139 -38.75 -11.87 -20.13
C SER A 139 -37.86 -10.76 -19.58
N SER A 140 -38.21 -9.50 -19.89
CA SER A 140 -37.56 -8.30 -19.34
C SER A 140 -36.02 -8.25 -19.49
N ASN A 141 -35.47 -8.65 -20.65
CA ASN A 141 -34.02 -8.60 -20.91
C ASN A 141 -33.52 -7.15 -20.97
N LYS A 142 -33.04 -6.64 -19.84
CA LYS A 142 -32.21 -5.44 -19.77
C LYS A 142 -30.87 -5.85 -19.19
N GLU A 143 -29.80 -5.32 -19.77
CA GLU A 143 -28.50 -5.39 -19.16
C GLU A 143 -28.58 -4.82 -17.74
N GLN A 144 -28.20 -5.63 -16.76
CA GLN A 144 -28.22 -5.26 -15.36
C GLN A 144 -26.80 -5.19 -14.82
N LYS A 145 -26.47 -4.07 -14.16
CA LYS A 145 -25.24 -3.93 -13.39
C LYS A 145 -25.37 -4.71 -12.08
N ILE A 146 -24.37 -5.53 -11.79
CA ILE A 146 -24.14 -6.22 -10.52
C ILE A 146 -22.95 -5.53 -9.84
N ALA A 147 -23.22 -4.82 -8.75
CA ALA A 147 -22.19 -4.14 -7.97
C ALA A 147 -21.41 -5.12 -7.08
N MET A 148 -20.30 -4.65 -6.51
CA MET A 148 -19.53 -5.44 -5.55
C MET A 148 -20.37 -5.71 -4.30
N GLY A 149 -20.49 -6.98 -3.92
CA GLY A 149 -21.30 -7.42 -2.78
C GLY A 149 -22.76 -7.77 -3.13
N ASP A 150 -23.21 -7.52 -4.36
CA ASP A 150 -24.54 -7.92 -4.80
C ASP A 150 -24.66 -9.45 -4.91
N THR A 151 -25.83 -9.98 -4.51
CA THR A 151 -26.16 -11.40 -4.72
C THR A 151 -26.87 -11.57 -6.06
N VAL A 152 -26.33 -12.40 -6.94
CA VAL A 152 -27.04 -12.87 -8.14
C VAL A 152 -27.81 -14.15 -7.79
N LYS A 153 -29.14 -14.12 -7.88
CA LYS A 153 -30.00 -15.30 -7.68
C LYS A 153 -30.35 -15.93 -9.03
N VAL A 154 -29.96 -17.18 -9.23
CA VAL A 154 -30.41 -17.99 -10.37
C VAL A 154 -31.51 -18.93 -9.88
N ILE A 155 -32.66 -18.94 -10.58
CA ILE A 155 -33.84 -19.71 -10.19
C ILE A 155 -34.03 -20.85 -11.20
N ALA A 156 -34.16 -22.08 -10.69
CA ALA A 156 -34.48 -23.24 -11.51
C ALA A 156 -35.97 -23.22 -11.88
N GLY A 157 -36.27 -23.22 -13.19
CA GLY A 157 -37.62 -23.44 -13.71
C GLY A 157 -37.98 -24.93 -13.81
N ASN A 158 -39.13 -25.21 -14.42
CA ASN A 158 -39.55 -26.59 -14.68
C ASN A 158 -38.49 -27.34 -15.49
N ASN A 159 -38.21 -28.59 -15.10
CA ASN A 159 -37.23 -29.48 -15.73
C ASN A 159 -35.77 -29.00 -15.72
N ILE A 160 -35.44 -27.92 -14.98
CA ILE A 160 -34.06 -27.46 -14.78
C ILE A 160 -33.62 -27.87 -13.37
N ASN A 161 -32.46 -28.52 -13.26
CA ASN A 161 -31.78 -28.74 -11.99
C ASN A 161 -30.55 -27.82 -11.92
N ILE A 162 -30.42 -27.04 -10.85
CA ILE A 162 -29.24 -26.21 -10.58
C ILE A 162 -28.58 -26.73 -9.30
N THR A 163 -27.33 -27.17 -9.42
CA THR A 163 -26.50 -27.60 -8.29
C THR A 163 -25.39 -26.57 -8.09
N GLN A 164 -25.35 -25.92 -6.93
CA GLN A 164 -24.24 -25.04 -6.55
C GLN A 164 -23.15 -25.88 -5.88
N ILE A 165 -21.95 -25.91 -6.47
CA ILE A 165 -20.78 -26.54 -5.86
C ILE A 165 -19.97 -25.43 -5.19
N MET A 166 -19.80 -25.49 -3.87
CA MET A 166 -18.78 -24.66 -3.21
C MET A 166 -17.41 -25.25 -3.54
N LEU A 167 -16.58 -24.48 -4.23
CA LEU A 167 -15.14 -24.76 -4.27
C LEU A 167 -14.58 -24.36 -2.91
N VAL A 168 -14.05 -25.37 -2.19
CA VAL A 168 -13.36 -25.22 -0.90
C VAL A 168 -12.00 -24.57 -1.10
#